data_AF-A0A8C5Z3L4-F1
#
_entry.id   AF-A0A8C5Z3L4-F1
#
_cell.length_a   1.000
_cell.length_b   1.000
_cell.length_c   1.000
_cell.angle_alpha   90.00
_cell.angle_beta   90.00
_cell.angle_gamma   90.00
#
_symmetry.space_group_name_H-M   'P 1'
#
loop_
_entity.id
_entity.type
_entity.pdbx_description
1 polymer ?
#
loop_
_entity_poly.entity_id
_entity_poly.type
_entity_poly.pdbx_seq_one_letter_code
_entity_poly.pdbx_strand_id
1 'polypeptide(L)'
;MLRRSLENRDAQTRQLQDAVTNVEKHFGELCQIFAAYVRKTARLRDKADLLVNEVNVYASTETPNLKQGLKNFADEFAKLQDYRQAEVERLEAKVVEPLKAYGTIVKMKRDDLKATLTAKNREAKQLSQLERTRQRNPSDRHIIEEILKNLYSLS
;
A
#
# COMPACT_ATOMS: atom_id res chain seq x y z
N MET A 1 2.54 -15.26 37.48
CA MET A 1 3.24 -14.20 36.71
C MET A 1 3.37 -14.54 35.22
N LEU A 2 3.76 -15.77 34.84
CA LEU A 2 3.86 -16.19 33.42
C LEU A 2 2.57 -16.01 32.60
N ARG A 3 1.42 -16.45 33.13
CA ARG A 3 0.11 -16.37 32.42
C ARG A 3 -0.30 -14.93 32.07
N ARG A 4 -0.11 -13.98 32.99
CA ARG A 4 -0.40 -12.56 32.79
C ARG A 4 0.55 -11.91 31.78
N SER A 5 1.81 -12.38 31.70
CA SER A 5 2.77 -11.96 30.70
C SER A 5 2.41 -12.47 29.29
N LEU A 6 1.90 -13.70 29.18
CA LEU A 6 1.40 -14.26 27.92
C LEU A 6 0.14 -13.53 27.41
N GLU A 7 -0.82 -13.27 28.29
CA GLU A 7 -2.05 -12.51 27.98
C GLU A 7 -1.72 -11.07 27.52
N ASN A 8 -0.76 -10.39 28.16
CA ASN A 8 -0.31 -9.07 27.73
C ASN A 8 0.39 -9.10 26.36
N ARG A 9 1.19 -10.13 26.07
CA ARG A 9 1.82 -10.30 24.76
C ARG A 9 0.80 -10.58 23.66
N ASP A 10 -0.24 -11.36 23.93
CA ASP A 10 -1.34 -11.63 22.99
C ASP A 10 -2.13 -10.37 22.66
N ALA A 11 -2.44 -9.55 23.66
CA ALA A 11 -3.11 -8.27 23.47
C ALA A 11 -2.28 -7.33 22.58
N GLN A 12 -0.96 -7.24 22.83
CA GLN A 12 -0.04 -6.46 22.00
C GLN A 12 0.02 -6.95 20.56
N THR A 13 0.06 -8.27 20.33
CA THR A 13 0.09 -8.82 18.97
C THR A 13 -1.21 -8.50 18.20
N ARG A 14 -2.37 -8.57 18.87
CA ARG A 14 -3.65 -8.18 18.26
C ARG A 14 -3.69 -6.70 17.90
N GLN A 15 -3.28 -5.83 18.83
CA GLN A 15 -3.20 -4.39 18.58
C GLN A 15 -2.30 -4.07 17.38
N LEU A 16 -1.16 -4.76 17.25
CA LEU A 16 -0.27 -4.59 16.10
C LEU A 16 -0.92 -5.07 14.79
N GLN A 17 -1.65 -6.18 14.83
CA GLN A 17 -2.37 -6.70 13.66
C GLN A 17 -3.46 -5.76 13.19
N ASP A 18 -4.24 -5.21 14.12
CA ASP A 18 -5.29 -4.23 13.82
C ASP A 18 -4.70 -2.95 13.23
N ALA A 19 -3.59 -2.47 13.82
CA ALA A 19 -2.88 -1.29 13.31
C ALA A 19 -2.37 -1.49 11.88
N VAL A 20 -1.71 -2.62 11.59
CA VAL A 20 -1.20 -2.94 10.24
C VAL A 20 -2.35 -3.06 9.24
N THR A 21 -3.43 -3.75 9.61
CA THR A 21 -4.61 -3.91 8.75
C THR A 21 -5.28 -2.58 8.44
N ASN A 22 -5.39 -1.71 9.46
CA ASN A 22 -5.99 -0.39 9.31
C ASN A 22 -5.15 0.52 8.39
N VAL A 23 -3.83 0.53 8.57
CA VAL A 23 -2.92 1.27 7.70
C VAL A 23 -2.99 0.75 6.27
N GLU A 24 -2.97 -0.57 6.07
CA GLU A 24 -3.03 -1.18 4.73
C GLU A 24 -4.28 -0.74 3.98
N LYS A 25 -5.45 -0.82 4.64
CA LYS A 25 -6.72 -0.42 4.07
C LYS A 25 -6.69 1.05 3.64
N HIS A 26 -6.38 1.95 4.57
CA HIS A 26 -6.46 3.39 4.31
C HIS A 26 -5.40 3.86 3.32
N PHE A 27 -4.18 3.32 3.35
CA PHE A 27 -3.16 3.67 2.37
C PHE A 27 -3.53 3.17 0.98
N GLY A 28 -4.14 1.98 0.88
CA GLY A 28 -4.69 1.46 -0.37
C GLY A 28 -5.77 2.37 -0.95
N GLU A 29 -6.75 2.78 -0.13
CA GLU A 29 -7.82 3.71 -0.51
C GLU A 29 -7.26 5.07 -0.96
N LEU A 30 -6.36 5.66 -0.17
CA LEU A 30 -5.71 6.93 -0.49
C LEU A 30 -4.93 6.84 -1.80
N CYS A 31 -4.14 5.78 -2.01
CA CYS A 31 -3.39 5.57 -3.23
C CYS A 31 -4.32 5.53 -4.46
N GLN A 32 -5.47 4.86 -4.36
CA GLN A 32 -6.45 4.80 -5.44
C GLN A 32 -7.09 6.17 -5.73
N ILE A 33 -7.46 6.92 -4.68
CA ILE A 33 -8.05 8.25 -4.80
C ILE A 33 -7.06 9.23 -5.46
N PHE A 34 -5.81 9.27 -4.98
CA PHE A 34 -4.77 10.14 -5.55
C PHE A 34 -4.43 9.75 -6.99
N ALA A 35 -4.27 8.46 -7.30
CA ALA A 35 -4.05 8.02 -8.67
C ALA A 35 -5.23 8.39 -9.60
N ALA A 36 -6.47 8.33 -9.11
CA ALA A 36 -7.64 8.78 -9.87
C ALA A 36 -7.63 10.30 -10.09
N TYR A 37 -7.22 11.08 -9.10
CA TYR A 37 -7.05 12.53 -9.22
C TYR A 37 -6.00 12.88 -10.28
N VAL A 38 -4.81 12.28 -10.24
CA VAL A 38 -3.75 12.49 -11.24
C VAL A 38 -4.24 12.18 -12.65
N ARG A 39 -4.93 11.05 -12.83
CA ARG A 39 -5.53 10.69 -14.14
C ARG A 39 -6.55 11.72 -14.62
N LYS A 40 -7.35 12.31 -13.73
CA LYS A 40 -8.30 13.37 -14.11
C LYS A 40 -7.57 14.65 -14.54
N THR A 41 -6.50 15.03 -13.82
CA THR A 41 -5.67 16.17 -14.18
C THR A 41 -5.00 15.96 -15.55
N ALA A 42 -4.44 14.78 -15.80
CA ALA A 42 -3.87 14.41 -17.10
C ALA A 42 -4.92 14.46 -18.23
N ARG A 43 -6.11 13.89 -18.02
CA ARG A 43 -7.19 13.95 -19.02
C ARG A 43 -7.64 15.37 -19.34
N LEU A 44 -7.68 16.24 -18.33
CA LEU A 44 -7.98 17.64 -18.58
C LEU A 44 -6.90 18.25 -19.51
N ARG A 45 -5.63 17.78 -19.44
CA ARG A 45 -4.48 18.28 -20.21
C ARG A 45 -4.68 17.92 -21.67
N ASP A 46 -5.00 16.66 -21.91
CA ASP A 46 -5.37 16.17 -23.23
C ASP A 46 -6.53 16.98 -23.84
N LYS A 47 -7.53 17.37 -23.02
CA LYS A 47 -8.62 18.24 -23.50
C LYS A 47 -8.17 19.65 -23.86
N ALA A 48 -7.21 20.20 -23.13
CA ALA A 48 -6.67 21.50 -23.47
C ALA A 48 -5.84 21.48 -24.77
N ASP A 49 -5.13 20.38 -25.06
CA ASP A 49 -4.44 20.21 -26.34
C ASP A 49 -5.43 20.22 -27.53
N LEU A 50 -6.59 19.58 -27.37
CA LEU A 50 -7.66 19.63 -28.38
C LEU A 50 -8.17 21.06 -28.58
N LEU A 51 -8.34 21.84 -27.50
CA LEU A 51 -8.78 23.23 -27.60
C LEU A 51 -7.73 24.10 -28.32
N VAL A 52 -6.43 23.92 -28.00
CA VAL A 52 -5.34 24.59 -28.72
C VAL A 52 -5.41 24.28 -30.22
N ASN A 53 -5.65 23.02 -30.57
CA ASN A 53 -5.79 22.60 -31.97
C ASN A 53 -6.99 23.26 -32.65
N GLU A 54 -8.18 23.25 -32.02
CA GLU A 54 -9.39 23.88 -32.57
C GLU A 54 -9.20 25.38 -32.81
N VAL A 55 -8.57 26.09 -31.87
CA VAL A 55 -8.24 27.51 -32.04
C VAL A 55 -7.30 27.72 -33.22
N ASN A 56 -6.29 26.87 -33.39
CA ASN A 56 -5.35 26.96 -34.51
C ASN A 56 -5.99 26.64 -35.87
N VAL A 57 -6.93 25.69 -35.90
CA VAL A 57 -7.75 25.39 -37.09
C VAL A 57 -8.58 26.60 -37.47
N TYR A 58 -9.30 27.19 -36.52
CA TYR A 58 -10.10 28.39 -36.76
C TYR A 58 -9.24 29.59 -37.17
N ALA A 59 -8.10 29.80 -36.51
CA ALA A 59 -7.15 30.85 -36.88
C ALA A 59 -6.72 30.77 -38.35
N SER A 60 -6.67 29.56 -38.91
CA SER A 60 -6.26 29.35 -40.30
C SER A 60 -7.31 29.79 -41.33
N THR A 61 -8.56 29.98 -40.93
CA THR A 61 -9.64 30.47 -41.80
C THR A 61 -9.83 31.99 -41.76
N GLU A 62 -9.12 32.67 -40.86
CA GLU A 62 -9.35 34.08 -40.55
C GLU A 62 -8.35 35.04 -41.24
N THR A 63 -8.70 36.32 -41.23
CA THR A 63 -7.84 37.40 -41.75
C THR A 63 -6.49 37.45 -41.01
N PRO A 64 -5.41 37.96 -41.64
CA PRO A 64 -4.05 37.89 -41.08
C PRO A 64 -3.93 38.41 -39.64
N ASN A 65 -4.57 39.54 -39.32
CA ASN A 65 -4.51 40.13 -37.99
C ASN A 65 -5.21 39.26 -36.95
N LEU A 66 -6.41 38.75 -37.26
CA LEU A 66 -7.15 37.88 -36.35
C LEU A 66 -6.48 36.51 -36.20
N LYS A 67 -5.98 35.93 -37.30
CA LYS A 67 -5.16 34.72 -37.30
C LYS A 67 -3.98 34.83 -36.35
N GLN A 68 -3.24 35.94 -36.41
CA GLN A 68 -2.10 36.16 -35.50
C GLN A 68 -2.55 36.26 -34.04
N GLY A 69 -3.65 36.98 -33.77
CA GLY A 69 -4.21 37.08 -32.42
C GLY A 69 -4.63 35.73 -31.83
N LEU A 70 -5.31 34.90 -32.63
CA LEU A 70 -5.74 33.55 -32.23
C LEU A 70 -4.56 32.60 -32.02
N LYS A 71 -3.52 32.66 -32.87
CA LYS A 71 -2.29 31.89 -32.65
C LYS A 71 -1.59 32.27 -31.35
N ASN A 72 -1.42 33.57 -31.09
CA ASN A 72 -0.82 34.02 -29.84
C ASN A 72 -1.64 33.56 -28.61
N PHE A 73 -2.97 33.60 -28.70
CA PHE A 73 -3.85 33.09 -27.66
C PHE A 73 -3.68 31.58 -27.45
N ALA A 74 -3.64 30.80 -28.53
CA ALA A 74 -3.43 29.35 -28.46
C ALA A 74 -2.06 29.00 -27.85
N ASP A 75 -1.01 29.74 -28.22
CA ASP A 75 0.35 29.55 -27.69
C ASP A 75 0.42 29.84 -26.18
N GLU A 76 -0.20 30.91 -25.70
CA GLU A 76 -0.27 31.20 -24.26
C GLU A 76 -1.07 30.13 -23.51
N PHE A 77 -2.18 29.65 -24.09
CA PHE A 77 -2.95 28.56 -23.48
C PHE A 77 -2.18 27.23 -23.47
N ALA A 78 -1.37 26.96 -24.48
CA ALA A 78 -0.49 25.79 -24.54
C ALA A 78 0.57 25.82 -23.43
N LYS A 79 1.21 26.97 -23.19
CA LYS A 79 2.16 27.14 -22.07
C LYS A 79 1.53 26.85 -20.70
N LEU A 80 0.25 27.21 -20.51
CA LEU A 80 -0.49 26.83 -19.31
C LEU A 80 -0.61 25.31 -19.14
N GLN A 81 -0.64 24.55 -20.24
CA GLN A 81 -0.70 23.09 -20.20
C GLN A 81 0.65 22.45 -19.91
N ASP A 82 1.76 23.09 -20.24
CA ASP A 82 3.10 22.63 -19.85
C ASP A 82 3.25 22.63 -18.31
N TYR A 83 2.77 23.67 -17.64
CA TYR A 83 2.71 23.69 -16.17
C TYR A 83 1.84 22.56 -15.61
N ARG A 84 0.74 22.23 -16.30
CA ARG A 84 -0.14 21.16 -15.86
C ARG A 84 0.44 19.77 -16.13
N GLN A 85 1.23 19.61 -17.18
CA GLN A 85 2.00 18.40 -17.41
C GLN A 85 3.04 18.22 -16.28
N ALA A 86 3.75 19.28 -15.92
CA ALA A 86 4.67 19.26 -14.78
C ALA A 86 3.95 18.96 -13.45
N GLU A 87 2.73 19.47 -13.26
CA GLU A 87 1.88 19.13 -12.10
C GLU A 87 1.55 17.64 -12.08
N VAL A 88 1.11 17.06 -13.19
CA VAL A 88 0.80 15.61 -13.32
C VAL A 88 2.01 14.76 -12.97
N GLU A 89 3.17 15.06 -13.55
CA GLU A 89 4.42 14.33 -13.29
C GLU A 89 4.83 14.44 -11.82
N ARG A 90 4.71 15.63 -11.23
CA ARG A 90 5.06 15.85 -9.83
C ARG A 90 4.09 15.13 -8.89
N LEU A 91 2.79 15.12 -9.20
CA LEU A 91 1.80 14.39 -8.41
C LEU A 91 2.07 12.87 -8.46
N GLU A 92 2.37 12.32 -9.64
CA GLU A 92 2.70 10.89 -9.75
C GLU A 92 3.97 10.57 -8.93
N ALA A 93 5.05 11.33 -9.14
CA ALA A 93 6.35 11.05 -8.53
C ALA A 93 6.42 11.34 -7.03
N LYS A 94 5.68 12.36 -6.53
CA LYS A 94 5.81 12.84 -5.14
C LYS A 94 4.61 12.51 -4.26
N VAL A 95 3.50 12.05 -4.82
CA VAL A 95 2.31 11.68 -4.06
C VAL A 95 1.96 10.21 -4.27
N VAL A 96 1.80 9.80 -5.53
CA VAL A 96 1.33 8.44 -5.85
C VAL A 96 2.42 7.40 -5.60
N GLU A 97 3.64 7.61 -6.12
CA GLU A 97 4.76 6.65 -5.95
C GLU A 97 5.12 6.39 -4.47
N PRO A 98 5.23 7.41 -3.59
CA PRO A 98 5.43 7.17 -2.17
C PRO A 98 4.33 6.32 -1.54
N LEU A 99 3.05 6.57 -1.86
CA LEU A 99 1.93 5.78 -1.34
C LEU A 99 1.98 4.32 -1.83
N LYS A 100 2.33 4.08 -3.10
CA LYS A 100 2.54 2.73 -3.64
C LYS A 100 3.66 1.99 -2.90
N ALA A 101 4.80 2.64 -2.69
CA ALA A 101 5.94 2.06 -1.98
C ALA A 101 5.58 1.70 -0.52
N TYR A 102 4.88 2.60 0.18
CA TYR A 102 4.39 2.30 1.53
C TYR A 102 3.39 1.14 1.55
N GLY A 103 2.51 1.04 0.55
CA GLY A 103 1.60 -0.10 0.41
C GLY A 103 2.34 -1.44 0.36
N THR A 104 3.46 -1.51 -0.38
CA THR A 104 4.32 -2.72 -0.40
C THR A 104 4.92 -3.01 0.97
N ILE A 105 5.44 -2.00 1.67
CA ILE A 105 6.04 -2.17 3.01
C ILE A 105 5.00 -2.71 4.00
N VAL A 106 3.81 -2.12 4.02
CA VAL A 106 2.72 -2.52 4.94
C VAL A 106 2.27 -3.95 4.64
N LYS A 107 2.16 -4.32 3.36
CA LYS A 107 1.86 -5.69 2.94
C LYS A 107 2.91 -6.68 3.44
N MET A 108 4.21 -6.37 3.28
CA MET A 108 5.29 -7.21 3.82
C MET A 108 5.18 -7.38 5.33
N LYS A 109 4.96 -6.28 6.07
CA LYS A 109 4.79 -6.33 7.53
C LYS A 109 3.60 -7.17 7.97
N ARG A 110 2.50 -7.13 7.23
CA ARG A 110 1.34 -7.99 7.48
C ARG A 110 1.68 -9.46 7.28
N ASP A 111 2.38 -9.77 6.20
CA ASP A 111 2.74 -11.15 5.84
C ASP A 111 3.73 -11.73 6.88
N ASP A 112 4.72 -10.94 7.33
CA ASP A 112 5.64 -11.29 8.43
C ASP A 112 4.88 -11.54 9.75
N LEU A 113 3.93 -10.67 10.08
CA LEU A 113 3.12 -10.81 11.30
C LEU A 113 2.26 -12.08 11.23
N LYS A 114 1.69 -12.38 10.07
CA LYS A 114 0.92 -13.61 9.84
C LYS A 114 1.78 -14.87 9.98
N ALA A 115 3.01 -14.84 9.47
CA ALA A 115 3.97 -15.93 9.63
C ALA A 115 4.32 -16.15 11.11
N THR A 116 4.63 -15.07 11.83
CA THR A 116 4.93 -15.09 13.27
C THR A 116 3.77 -15.66 14.10
N LEU A 117 2.55 -15.22 13.82
CA LEU A 117 1.33 -15.73 14.47
C LEU A 117 1.11 -17.22 14.18
N THR A 118 1.40 -17.66 12.95
CA THR A 118 1.27 -19.07 12.57
C THR A 118 2.28 -19.95 13.31
N ALA A 119 3.53 -19.50 13.42
CA ALA A 119 4.57 -20.19 14.19
C ALA A 119 4.19 -20.30 15.68
N LYS A 120 3.78 -19.18 16.30
CA LYS A 120 3.31 -19.14 17.69
C LYS A 120 2.14 -20.10 17.95
N ASN A 121 1.16 -20.14 17.04
CA ASN A 121 0.03 -21.06 17.16
C ASN A 121 0.45 -22.54 17.05
N ARG A 122 1.51 -22.86 16.29
CA ARG A 122 2.07 -24.22 16.24
C ARG A 122 2.78 -24.57 17.55
N GLU A 123 3.61 -23.68 18.08
CA GLU A 123 4.27 -23.87 19.38
C GLU A 123 3.26 -24.07 20.52
N ALA A 124 2.22 -23.24 20.58
CA ALA A 124 1.17 -23.35 21.60
C ALA A 124 0.46 -24.71 21.55
N LYS A 125 0.20 -25.24 20.35
CA LYS A 125 -0.38 -26.59 20.17
C LYS A 125 0.59 -27.68 20.62
N GLN A 126 1.87 -27.58 20.26
CA GLN A 126 2.89 -28.54 20.68
C GLN A 126 3.11 -28.54 22.20
N LEU A 127 3.12 -27.37 22.84
CA LEU A 127 3.18 -27.22 24.30
C LEU A 127 1.97 -27.86 24.98
N SER A 128 0.75 -27.58 24.50
CA SER A 128 -0.46 -28.19 25.05
C SER A 128 -0.47 -29.71 24.88
N GLN A 129 0.05 -30.22 23.75
CA GLN A 129 0.22 -31.66 23.52
C GLN A 129 1.24 -32.26 24.50
N LEU A 130 2.39 -31.61 24.69
CA LEU A 130 3.43 -32.02 25.63
C LEU A 130 2.89 -32.11 27.06
N GLU A 131 2.16 -31.11 27.52
CA GLU A 131 1.53 -31.09 28.85
C GLU A 131 0.55 -32.25 29.03
N ARG A 132 -0.30 -32.50 28.03
CA ARG A 132 -1.25 -33.63 28.05
C ARG A 132 -0.53 -34.99 28.08
N THR A 133 0.51 -35.17 27.29
CA THR A 133 1.29 -36.42 27.25
C THR A 133 2.01 -36.65 28.58
N ARG A 134 2.63 -35.62 29.15
CA ARG A 134 3.26 -35.69 30.49
C ARG A 134 2.29 -36.05 31.60
N GLN A 135 1.07 -35.51 31.56
CA GLN A 135 0.04 -35.81 32.56
C GLN A 135 -0.56 -37.22 32.42
N ARG A 136 -0.74 -37.71 31.18
CA ARG A 136 -1.35 -39.02 30.93
C ARG A 136 -0.37 -40.18 31.10
N ASN A 137 0.86 -40.05 30.61
CA ASN A 137 1.87 -41.11 30.66
C ASN A 137 3.27 -40.51 30.93
N PRO A 138 3.67 -40.39 32.21
CA PRO A 138 4.98 -39.88 32.58
C PRO A 138 6.16 -40.74 32.07
N SER A 139 5.89 -42.02 31.77
CA SER A 139 6.89 -43.01 31.34
C SER A 139 7.24 -42.94 29.85
N ASP A 140 6.44 -42.22 29.03
CA ASP A 140 6.64 -42.08 27.57
C ASP A 140 7.73 -41.04 27.26
N ARG A 141 8.91 -41.23 27.86
CA ARG A 141 10.05 -40.30 27.77
C ARG A 141 10.48 -40.04 26.33
N HIS A 142 10.42 -41.04 25.47
CA HIS A 142 10.82 -40.91 24.07
C HIS A 142 9.91 -39.94 23.28
N ILE A 143 8.59 -40.02 23.48
CA ILE A 143 7.60 -39.13 22.85
C ILE A 143 7.72 -37.71 23.42
N ILE A 144 7.96 -37.59 24.73
CA ILE A 144 8.20 -36.30 25.40
C ILE A 144 9.47 -35.62 24.84
N GLU A 145 10.55 -36.38 24.61
CA GLU A 145 11.79 -35.88 24.02
C GLU A 145 11.63 -35.44 22.57
N GLU A 146 10.85 -36.16 21.76
CA GLU A 146 10.60 -35.81 20.37
C GLU A 146 9.80 -34.51 20.23
N ILE A 147 8.76 -34.32 21.07
CA ILE A 147 7.98 -33.08 21.10
C ILE A 147 8.85 -31.90 21.57
N LEU A 148 9.73 -32.11 22.56
CA LEU A 148 10.68 -31.09 23.02
C LEU A 148 11.66 -30.69 21.91
N LYS A 149 12.24 -31.66 21.18
CA LYS A 149 13.12 -31.37 20.05
C LYS A 149 12.43 -30.53 18.97
N ASN A 150 11.18 -30.84 18.66
CA ASN A 150 10.39 -30.08 17.69
C ASN A 150 10.11 -28.64 18.16
N LEU A 151 9.85 -28.43 19.45
CA LEU A 151 9.68 -27.09 20.03
C LEU A 151 10.97 -26.25 19.96
N TYR A 152 12.12 -26.84 20.27
CA TYR A 152 13.42 -26.14 20.20
C TYR A 152 13.89 -25.86 18.77
N SER A 153 13.36 -26.55 17.77
CA SER A 153 13.66 -26.31 16.35
C SER A 153 12.87 -25.14 15.73
N LEU A 154 11.85 -24.64 16.42
CA LEU A 154 10.96 -23.56 15.96
C LEU A 154 11.34 -22.18 16.54
N SER A 155 12.20 -22.14 17.56
CA SER A 155 12.71 -20.94 18.25
C SER A 155 14.03 -20.45 17.68
#